data_AF-A0A943R7W4-F1
#
_entry.id   AF-A0A943R7W4-F1
#
_cell.length_a   1.000
_cell.length_b   1.000
_cell.length_c   1.000
_cell.angle_alpha   90.00
_cell.angle_beta   90.00
_cell.angle_gamma   90.00
#
_symmetry.space_group_name_H-M   'P 1'
#
loop_
_entity.id
_entity.type
_entity.pdbx_description
1 polymer ?
#
loop_
_entity_poly.entity_id
_entity_poly.type
_entity_poly.pdbx_seq_one_letter_code
_entity_poly.pdbx_strand_id
1 'polypeptide(L)'
;SSRRRIAWYRPVLSAAAAVCILFVALLNLSSTFASAMAEVPVLGNVAKVLTFRSYSIETDSEWITVNQPSIAGTGNTELEKRVNREIQEKIDAIVADARQEAKQNREEAIAQGQDPTEWMPVILDITYEIKSSNEKILSFVIHKTETAASAYTQQIFYNLELSSGKDLTLEDVLGPDYKEIANQAIQETIDQRIAEDPVQWPYFVPTPDMPDEGFQGITDDQKFYIDGSGNVVISFDEYEIGPGSMGIQNFTVGKSLI
;
A
#
# COMPACT_ATOMS: atom_id res chain seq x y z
N SER A 1 11.79 37.42 2.79
CA SER A 1 10.33 37.53 2.99
C SER A 1 9.56 36.53 2.11
N SER A 2 9.54 35.24 2.46
CA SER A 2 8.86 34.21 1.64
C SER A 2 7.88 33.29 2.40
N ARG A 3 7.57 33.54 3.68
CA ARG A 3 6.67 32.68 4.48
C ARG A 3 5.15 32.88 4.24
N ARG A 4 4.70 33.39 3.09
CA ARG A 4 3.29 33.85 2.95
C ARG A 4 2.48 33.33 1.75
N ARG A 5 2.81 32.17 1.15
CA ARG A 5 2.03 31.63 0.02
C ARG A 5 1.47 30.20 0.16
N ILE A 6 1.27 29.69 1.37
CA ILE A 6 0.63 28.37 1.58
C ILE A 6 -0.44 28.45 2.68
N ALA A 7 -1.44 29.31 2.51
CA ALA A 7 -2.47 29.53 3.54
C ALA A 7 -3.91 29.28 3.08
N TRP A 8 -4.18 29.01 1.80
CA TRP A 8 -5.56 28.95 1.29
C TRP A 8 -6.10 27.55 0.95
N TYR A 9 -5.28 26.51 0.99
CA TYR A 9 -5.75 25.12 0.88
C TYR A 9 -6.10 24.48 2.23
N ARG A 10 -5.82 25.16 3.35
CA ARG A 10 -5.94 24.60 4.71
C ARG A 10 -7.39 24.37 5.18
N PRO A 11 -8.41 25.22 4.94
CA PRO A 11 -9.71 25.03 5.62
C PRO A 11 -10.54 23.87 5.06
N VAL A 12 -10.48 23.58 3.76
CA VAL A 12 -11.27 22.50 3.14
C VAL A 12 -10.65 21.13 3.41
N LEU A 13 -9.32 21.02 3.32
CA LEU A 13 -8.57 19.81 3.68
C LEU A 13 -8.68 19.50 5.18
N SER A 14 -8.59 20.52 6.05
CA SER A 14 -8.74 20.32 7.50
C SER A 14 -10.16 19.95 7.91
N ALA A 15 -11.20 20.46 7.22
CA ALA A 15 -12.60 20.10 7.51
C ALA A 15 -12.92 18.66 7.07
N ALA A 16 -12.49 18.25 5.87
CA ALA A 16 -12.66 16.87 5.40
C ALA A 16 -11.90 15.87 6.28
N ALA A 17 -10.65 16.16 6.64
CA ALA A 17 -9.87 15.34 7.55
C ALA A 17 -10.52 15.23 8.94
N ALA A 18 -11.03 16.34 9.50
CA ALA A 18 -11.75 16.32 10.77
C ALA A 18 -13.04 15.50 10.70
N VAL A 19 -13.79 15.57 9.59
CA VAL A 19 -14.99 14.74 9.37
C VAL A 19 -14.63 13.25 9.25
N CYS A 20 -13.57 12.90 8.52
CA CYS A 20 -13.09 11.51 8.44
C CYS A 20 -12.63 11.00 9.81
N ILE A 21 -11.88 11.79 10.57
CA ILE A 21 -11.43 11.44 11.92
C ILE A 21 -12.64 11.25 12.86
N LEU A 22 -13.62 12.15 12.81
CA LEU A 22 -14.84 12.04 13.62
C LEU A 22 -15.70 10.84 13.21
N PHE A 23 -15.81 10.58 11.90
CA PHE A 23 -16.57 9.46 11.36
C PHE A 23 -15.94 8.12 11.78
N VAL A 24 -14.62 7.99 11.65
CA VAL A 24 -13.87 6.86 12.21
C VAL A 24 -14.10 6.77 13.72
N ALA A 25 -13.96 7.87 14.45
CA ALA A 25 -14.10 7.85 15.90
C ALA A 25 -15.49 7.34 16.30
N LEU A 26 -16.54 7.77 15.59
CA LEU A 26 -17.91 7.29 15.76
C LEU A 26 -18.06 5.80 15.44
N LEU A 27 -17.42 5.31 14.36
CA LEU A 27 -17.38 3.89 14.03
C LEU A 27 -16.73 3.04 15.13
N ASN A 28 -15.68 3.54 15.78
CA ASN A 28 -14.98 2.81 16.86
C ASN A 28 -15.70 2.87 18.20
N LEU A 29 -16.31 4.02 18.53
CA LEU A 29 -16.91 4.24 19.85
C LEU A 29 -18.32 3.66 19.97
N SER A 30 -18.98 3.37 18.84
CA SER A 30 -20.35 2.87 18.84
C SER A 30 -20.50 1.64 17.96
N SER A 31 -20.64 0.49 18.61
CA SER A 31 -21.02 -0.76 17.93
C SER A 31 -22.34 -0.63 17.17
N THR A 32 -23.28 0.16 17.70
CA THR A 32 -24.56 0.44 17.04
C THR A 32 -24.40 1.27 15.77
N PHE A 33 -23.52 2.27 15.78
CA PHE A 33 -23.23 3.07 14.59
C PHE A 33 -22.47 2.24 13.55
N ALA A 34 -21.46 1.47 13.97
CA ALA A 34 -20.75 0.55 13.09
C ALA A 34 -21.69 -0.46 12.40
N SER A 35 -22.60 -1.09 13.14
CA SER A 35 -23.59 -2.01 12.58
C SER A 35 -24.55 -1.33 11.62
N ALA A 36 -25.02 -0.12 11.93
CA ALA A 36 -25.90 0.64 11.03
C ALA A 36 -25.19 1.05 9.72
N MET A 37 -23.90 1.37 9.80
CA MET A 37 -23.09 1.71 8.62
C MET A 37 -22.75 0.47 7.78
N ALA A 38 -22.68 -0.71 8.39
CA ALA A 38 -22.53 -2.00 7.70
C ALA A 38 -23.69 -2.31 6.74
N GLU A 39 -24.89 -1.80 7.03
CA GLU A 39 -26.10 -2.01 6.22
C GLU A 39 -26.19 -1.08 5.00
N VAL A 40 -25.34 -0.05 4.92
CA VAL A 40 -25.33 0.87 3.78
C VAL A 40 -24.41 0.31 2.68
N PRO A 41 -24.88 0.02 1.45
CA PRO A 41 -24.10 -0.74 0.46
C PRO A 41 -22.71 -0.18 0.11
N VAL A 42 -22.54 1.14 0.11
CA VAL A 42 -21.25 1.79 -0.17
C VAL A 42 -20.36 1.86 1.08
N LEU A 43 -20.96 1.92 2.28
CA LEU A 43 -20.26 2.16 3.54
C LEU A 43 -20.03 0.88 4.34
N GLY A 44 -20.75 -0.21 4.05
CA GLY A 44 -20.53 -1.51 4.66
C GLY A 44 -19.19 -2.13 4.26
N ASN A 45 -18.69 -1.75 3.08
CA ASN A 45 -17.37 -2.07 2.59
C ASN A 45 -16.26 -1.41 3.42
N VAL A 46 -16.47 -0.13 3.78
CA VAL A 46 -15.62 0.64 4.71
C VAL A 46 -15.79 0.12 6.13
N ALA A 47 -16.97 -0.38 6.50
CA ALA A 47 -17.25 -0.93 7.82
C ALA A 47 -16.58 -2.29 8.09
N LYS A 48 -16.00 -2.97 7.09
CA LYS A 48 -15.18 -4.18 7.30
C LYS A 48 -13.73 -3.87 7.67
N VAL A 49 -13.26 -2.68 7.29
CA VAL A 49 -11.95 -2.13 7.67
C VAL A 49 -12.21 -0.94 8.58
N LEU A 50 -12.54 -1.26 9.82
CA LEU A 50 -12.75 -0.27 10.87
C LEU A 50 -11.36 0.10 11.40
N THR A 51 -10.74 1.06 10.73
CA THR A 51 -9.62 1.89 11.22
C THR A 51 -9.63 2.03 12.76
N PHE A 52 -8.54 2.04 13.55
CA PHE A 52 -7.10 1.92 13.33
C PHE A 52 -6.33 2.27 14.61
N ARG A 53 -5.12 1.75 14.77
CA ARG A 53 -4.09 2.43 15.58
C ARG A 53 -3.49 3.53 14.69
N SER A 54 -3.74 4.80 15.03
CA SER A 54 -2.98 5.91 14.44
C SER A 54 -2.18 6.63 15.49
N TYR A 55 -0.93 6.89 15.13
CA TYR A 55 -0.04 7.73 15.91
C TYR A 55 0.94 8.42 14.98
N SER A 56 1.41 9.57 15.44
CA SER A 56 2.49 10.29 14.80
C SER A 56 3.55 10.60 15.87
N ILE A 57 4.81 10.45 15.48
CA ILE A 57 5.99 10.80 16.27
C ILE A 57 6.70 11.90 15.48
N GLU A 58 6.82 13.08 16.08
CA GLU A 58 7.50 14.22 15.49
C GLU A 58 8.53 14.74 16.50
N THR A 59 9.78 14.30 16.33
CA THR A 59 10.95 14.72 17.10
C THR A 59 12.04 15.19 16.15
N ASP A 60 13.13 15.74 16.68
CA ASP A 60 14.30 16.13 15.86
C ASP A 60 14.92 14.93 15.11
N SER A 61 14.70 13.70 15.59
CA SER A 61 15.31 12.48 15.03
C SER A 61 14.35 11.54 14.30
N GLU A 62 13.04 11.78 14.39
CA GLU A 62 11.98 10.88 13.88
C GLU A 62 10.73 11.67 13.48
N TRP A 63 10.29 11.51 12.23
CA TRP A 63 9.00 11.92 11.68
C TRP A 63 8.28 10.67 11.17
N ILE A 64 7.55 10.00 12.06
CA ILE A 64 6.91 8.72 11.78
C ILE A 64 5.40 8.88 11.89
N THR A 65 4.66 8.63 10.82
CA THR A 65 3.20 8.58 10.83
C THR A 65 2.75 7.17 10.52
N VAL A 66 1.91 6.60 11.37
CA VAL A 66 1.33 5.26 11.15
C VAL A 66 -0.18 5.36 11.15
N ASN A 67 -0.79 4.94 10.06
CA ASN A 67 -2.22 4.71 9.92
C ASN A 67 -2.44 3.21 9.66
N GLN A 68 -2.51 2.43 10.73
CA GLN A 68 -2.59 0.97 10.66
C GLN A 68 -4.04 0.50 10.47
N PRO A 69 -4.38 -0.27 9.41
CA PRO A 69 -5.71 -0.84 9.28
C PRO A 69 -5.97 -1.92 10.34
N SER A 70 -7.25 -2.09 10.67
CA SER A 70 -7.78 -3.24 11.43
C SER A 70 -9.05 -3.70 10.73
N ILE A 71 -9.21 -5.01 10.59
CA ILE A 71 -10.42 -5.62 10.04
C ILE A 71 -11.36 -6.03 11.18
N ALA A 72 -12.66 -5.84 10.96
CA ALA A 72 -13.71 -6.16 11.93
C ALA A 72 -15.05 -6.32 11.21
N GLY A 73 -16.04 -6.95 11.84
CA GLY A 73 -17.37 -7.10 11.24
C GLY A 73 -17.38 -8.01 10.00
N THR A 74 -16.41 -8.91 9.89
CA THR A 74 -16.30 -9.90 8.80
C THR A 74 -17.24 -11.08 8.99
N GLY A 75 -17.74 -11.29 10.21
CA GLY A 75 -18.45 -12.51 10.62
C GLY A 75 -17.52 -13.67 10.98
N ASN A 76 -16.20 -13.50 10.82
CA ASN A 76 -15.16 -14.49 11.13
C ASN A 76 -14.15 -13.90 12.12
N THR A 77 -14.42 -14.04 13.41
CA THR A 77 -13.58 -13.45 14.47
C THR A 77 -12.16 -14.02 14.52
N GLU A 78 -11.94 -15.26 14.06
CA GLU A 78 -10.59 -15.84 14.04
C GLU A 78 -9.76 -15.26 12.88
N LEU A 79 -10.36 -15.03 11.71
CA LEU A 79 -9.75 -14.24 10.63
C LEU A 79 -9.35 -12.85 11.13
N GLU A 80 -10.28 -12.16 11.80
CA GLU A 80 -10.04 -10.80 12.32
C GLU A 80 -8.84 -10.77 13.26
N LYS A 81 -8.79 -11.66 14.26
CA LYS A 81 -7.66 -11.75 15.19
C LYS A 81 -6.35 -12.06 14.48
N ARG A 82 -6.36 -13.02 13.54
CA ARG A 82 -5.17 -13.44 12.80
C ARG A 82 -4.59 -12.27 12.02
N VAL A 83 -5.39 -11.65 11.16
CA VAL A 83 -4.95 -10.58 10.26
C VAL A 83 -4.57 -9.33 11.04
N ASN A 84 -5.34 -8.94 12.06
CA ASN A 84 -5.01 -7.75 12.86
C ASN A 84 -3.70 -7.92 13.63
N ARG A 85 -3.44 -9.12 14.17
CA ARG A 85 -2.16 -9.42 14.81
C ARG A 85 -1.02 -9.39 13.81
N GLU A 86 -1.20 -10.00 12.64
CA GLU A 86 -0.16 -10.01 11.59
C GLU A 86 0.19 -8.59 11.13
N ILE A 87 -0.82 -7.75 10.88
CA ILE A 87 -0.63 -6.34 10.51
C ILE A 87 0.13 -5.60 11.62
N GLN A 88 -0.26 -5.81 12.89
CA GLN A 88 0.42 -5.19 14.03
C GLN A 88 1.89 -5.61 14.10
N GLU A 89 2.18 -6.91 14.07
CA GLU A 89 3.55 -7.44 14.13
C GLU A 89 4.40 -6.92 12.97
N LYS A 90 3.82 -6.86 11.76
CA LYS A 90 4.52 -6.38 10.56
C LYS A 90 4.81 -4.88 10.64
N ILE A 91 3.87 -4.04 11.08
CA ILE A 91 4.07 -2.60 11.23
C ILE A 91 5.05 -2.30 12.37
N ASP A 92 4.94 -2.99 13.50
CA ASP A 92 5.87 -2.82 14.61
C ASP A 92 7.31 -3.20 14.19
N ALA A 93 7.47 -4.27 13.39
CA ALA A 93 8.75 -4.64 12.79
C ALA A 93 9.28 -3.57 11.82
N ILE A 94 8.46 -3.08 10.88
CA ILE A 94 8.85 -2.01 9.94
C ILE A 94 9.37 -0.77 10.68
N VAL A 95 8.67 -0.33 11.73
CA VAL A 95 9.08 0.83 12.53
C VAL A 95 10.38 0.54 13.29
N ALA A 96 10.55 -0.67 13.82
CA ALA A 96 11.78 -1.07 14.51
C ALA A 96 12.98 -1.13 13.55
N ASP A 97 12.79 -1.70 12.36
CA ASP A 97 13.82 -1.83 11.34
C ASP A 97 14.28 -0.44 10.84
N ALA A 98 13.35 0.46 10.54
CA ALA A 98 13.68 1.83 10.11
C ALA A 98 14.50 2.60 11.18
N ARG A 99 14.19 2.38 12.47
CA ARG A 99 14.97 2.96 13.58
C ARG A 99 16.35 2.34 13.69
N GLN A 100 16.44 1.02 13.53
CA GLN A 100 17.69 0.29 13.64
C GLN A 100 18.64 0.65 12.49
N GLU A 101 18.13 0.76 11.27
CA GLU A 101 18.88 1.20 10.10
C GLU A 101 19.40 2.63 10.29
N ALA A 102 18.54 3.57 10.71
CA ALA A 102 18.98 4.94 10.96
C ALA A 102 20.02 5.04 12.07
N LYS A 103 19.93 4.19 13.09
CA LYS A 103 20.96 4.10 14.13
C LYS A 103 22.30 3.62 13.54
N GLN A 104 22.30 2.54 12.75
CA GLN A 104 23.50 2.00 12.10
C GLN A 104 24.13 3.03 11.15
N ASN A 105 23.33 3.67 10.31
CA ASN A 105 23.78 4.71 9.38
C ASN A 105 24.43 5.89 10.12
N ARG A 106 23.89 6.31 11.26
CA ARG A 106 24.49 7.35 12.11
C ARG A 106 25.81 6.88 12.72
N GLU A 107 25.90 5.65 13.24
CA GLU A 107 27.14 5.10 13.79
C GLU A 107 28.26 5.04 12.72
N GLU A 108 27.94 4.62 11.50
CA GLU A 108 28.86 4.61 10.37
C GLU A 108 29.28 6.03 9.94
N ALA A 109 28.34 6.96 9.85
CA ALA A 109 28.60 8.36 9.54
C ALA A 109 29.56 9.01 10.55
N ILE A 110 29.37 8.74 11.85
CA ILE A 110 30.28 9.21 12.92
C ILE A 110 31.68 8.61 12.73
N ALA A 111 31.79 7.31 12.44
CA ALA A 111 33.07 6.66 12.21
C ALA A 111 33.82 7.24 10.99
N GLN A 112 33.08 7.74 10.00
CA GLN A 112 33.61 8.43 8.82
C GLN A 112 33.87 9.93 9.05
N GLY A 113 33.52 10.48 10.22
CA GLY A 113 33.72 11.88 10.56
C GLY A 113 32.71 12.84 9.91
N GLN A 114 31.54 12.35 9.50
CA GLN A 114 30.47 13.20 8.95
C GLN A 114 29.86 14.08 10.05
N ASP A 115 29.38 15.27 9.66
CA ASP A 115 28.79 16.25 10.58
C ASP A 115 27.39 15.78 11.04
N PRO A 116 27.13 15.65 12.36
CA PRO A 116 25.82 15.30 12.88
C PRO A 116 24.67 16.24 12.49
N THR A 117 24.97 17.47 12.08
CA THR A 117 23.98 18.44 11.60
C THR A 117 23.42 18.11 10.21
N GLU A 118 24.06 17.19 9.47
CA GLU A 118 23.60 16.70 8.17
C GLU A 118 22.69 15.46 8.28
N TRP A 119 22.46 14.96 9.50
CA TRP A 119 21.63 13.77 9.70
C TRP A 119 20.17 14.04 9.41
N MET A 120 19.58 13.16 8.60
CA MET A 120 18.14 13.16 8.38
C MET A 120 17.43 12.45 9.55
N PRO A 121 16.25 12.93 9.95
CA PRO A 121 15.37 12.15 10.80
C PRO A 121 14.93 10.88 10.08
N VAL A 122 14.48 9.87 10.82
CA VAL A 122 13.73 8.76 10.24
C VAL A 122 12.41 9.32 9.71
N ILE A 123 12.18 9.29 8.40
CA ILE A 123 10.92 9.74 7.80
C ILE A 123 10.20 8.52 7.25
N LEU A 124 9.10 8.13 7.92
CA LEU A 124 8.34 6.92 7.61
C LEU A 124 6.85 7.21 7.68
N ASP A 125 6.15 6.99 6.57
CA ASP A 125 4.70 7.07 6.48
C ASP A 125 4.13 5.68 6.18
N ILE A 126 3.24 5.20 7.04
CA ILE A 126 2.47 3.97 6.82
C ILE A 126 1.01 4.37 6.63
N THR A 127 0.45 4.07 5.46
CA THR A 127 -0.94 4.32 5.11
C THR A 127 -1.58 3.07 4.53
N TYR A 128 -2.88 3.09 4.29
CA TYR A 128 -3.55 1.96 3.65
C TYR A 128 -4.68 2.45 2.73
N GLU A 129 -5.05 1.61 1.76
CA GLU A 129 -6.13 1.85 0.82
C GLU A 129 -6.96 0.58 0.64
N ILE A 130 -8.29 0.70 0.73
CA ILE A 130 -9.22 -0.38 0.41
C ILE A 130 -9.40 -0.43 -1.10
N LYS A 131 -9.04 -1.55 -1.72
CA LYS A 131 -9.18 -1.78 -3.16
C LYS A 131 -10.54 -2.38 -3.52
N SER A 132 -11.01 -3.31 -2.69
CA SER A 132 -12.35 -3.88 -2.78
C SER A 132 -12.79 -4.41 -1.43
N SER A 133 -14.08 -4.36 -1.18
CA SER A 133 -14.70 -5.00 -0.04
C SER A 133 -16.11 -5.36 -0.48
N ASN A 134 -16.53 -6.60 -0.24
CA ASN A 134 -17.87 -7.09 -0.51
C ASN A 134 -18.16 -8.28 0.42
N GLU A 135 -19.31 -8.94 0.29
CA GLU A 135 -19.70 -10.05 1.16
C GLU A 135 -18.70 -11.21 1.20
N LYS A 136 -17.98 -11.47 0.10
CA LYS A 136 -17.03 -12.57 -0.03
C LYS A 136 -15.59 -12.17 0.20
N ILE A 137 -15.18 -11.02 -0.33
CA ILE A 137 -13.76 -10.64 -0.48
C ILE A 137 -13.51 -9.30 0.19
N LEU A 138 -12.37 -9.21 0.86
CA LEU A 138 -11.76 -7.96 1.29
C LEU A 138 -10.35 -7.86 0.70
N SER A 139 -10.11 -6.83 -0.11
CA SER A 139 -8.83 -6.53 -0.74
C SER A 139 -8.36 -5.13 -0.36
N PHE A 140 -7.19 -5.02 0.23
CA PHE A 140 -6.59 -3.73 0.59
C PHE A 140 -5.06 -3.80 0.52
N VAL A 141 -4.44 -2.62 0.50
CA VAL A 141 -3.00 -2.45 0.47
C VAL A 141 -2.56 -1.57 1.61
N ILE A 142 -1.43 -1.91 2.22
CA ILE A 142 -0.68 -1.04 3.13
C ILE A 142 0.51 -0.48 2.33
N HIS A 143 0.64 0.84 2.33
CA HIS A 143 1.77 1.55 1.75
C HIS A 143 2.77 1.89 2.86
N LYS A 144 4.02 1.48 2.68
CA LYS A 144 5.17 1.89 3.48
C LYS A 144 5.99 2.85 2.64
N THR A 145 6.05 4.13 3.03
CA THR A 145 6.85 5.15 2.34
C THR A 145 7.99 5.59 3.25
N GLU A 146 9.22 5.38 2.81
CA GLU A 146 10.42 5.92 3.46
C GLU A 146 10.95 7.11 2.66
N THR A 147 11.33 8.19 3.34
CA THR A 147 11.84 9.39 2.67
C THR A 147 13.27 9.68 3.10
N ALA A 148 14.17 9.69 2.12
CA ALA A 148 15.53 10.19 2.23
C ALA A 148 15.76 11.27 1.15
N ALA A 149 16.72 11.08 0.25
CA ALA A 149 16.90 11.95 -0.92
C ALA A 149 15.66 11.94 -1.86
N SER A 150 14.98 10.79 -1.93
CA SER A 150 13.66 10.63 -2.54
C SER A 150 12.75 9.84 -1.60
N ALA A 151 11.44 9.93 -1.83
CA ALA A 151 10.50 8.98 -1.26
C ALA A 151 10.59 7.66 -2.02
N TYR A 152 10.45 6.54 -1.32
CA TYR A 152 10.33 5.21 -1.89
C TYR A 152 9.16 4.50 -1.23
N THR A 153 8.20 4.06 -2.04
CA THR A 153 6.98 3.40 -1.56
C THR A 153 6.99 1.91 -1.87
N GLN A 154 6.83 1.10 -0.84
CA GLN A 154 6.60 -0.34 -0.93
C GLN A 154 5.15 -0.68 -0.60
N GLN A 155 4.63 -1.74 -1.22
CA GLN A 155 3.23 -2.16 -1.07
C GLN A 155 3.13 -3.55 -0.42
N ILE A 156 2.20 -3.67 0.54
CA ILE A 156 1.86 -4.94 1.21
C ILE A 156 0.37 -5.19 0.99
N PHE A 157 0.04 -6.23 0.24
CA PHE A 157 -1.34 -6.53 -0.13
C PHE A 157 -1.96 -7.59 0.78
N TYR A 158 -3.24 -7.40 1.07
CA TYR A 158 -4.10 -8.36 1.75
C TYR A 158 -5.31 -8.62 0.85
N ASN A 159 -5.47 -9.87 0.40
CA ASN A 159 -6.61 -10.34 -0.38
C ASN A 159 -7.25 -11.49 0.39
N LEU A 160 -8.41 -11.26 0.99
CA LEU A 160 -8.99 -12.16 1.98
C LEU A 160 -10.33 -12.68 1.48
N GLU A 161 -10.51 -14.01 1.50
CA GLU A 161 -11.83 -14.62 1.44
C GLU A 161 -12.43 -14.67 2.85
N LEU A 162 -13.50 -13.91 3.08
CA LEU A 162 -14.04 -13.66 4.41
C LEU A 162 -14.67 -14.91 5.05
N SER A 163 -15.31 -15.76 4.25
CA SER A 163 -16.04 -16.94 4.75
C SER A 163 -15.09 -18.02 5.27
N SER A 164 -14.05 -18.36 4.51
CA SER A 164 -13.03 -19.34 4.90
C SER A 164 -11.94 -18.75 5.78
N GLY A 165 -11.73 -17.43 5.70
CA GLY A 165 -10.60 -16.75 6.30
C GLY A 165 -9.27 -17.01 5.61
N LYS A 166 -9.30 -17.44 4.34
CA LYS A 166 -8.11 -17.73 3.53
C LYS A 166 -7.53 -16.44 2.92
N ASP A 167 -6.21 -16.37 2.86
CA ASP A 167 -5.49 -15.40 2.04
C ASP A 167 -5.45 -15.92 0.59
N LEU A 168 -6.04 -15.15 -0.33
CA LEU A 168 -6.18 -15.51 -1.74
C LEU A 168 -4.84 -15.39 -2.46
N THR A 169 -4.55 -16.40 -3.29
CA THR A 169 -3.42 -16.36 -4.24
C THR A 169 -3.89 -15.92 -5.63
N LEU A 170 -2.95 -15.62 -6.54
CA LEU A 170 -3.27 -15.40 -7.96
C LEU A 170 -3.91 -16.64 -8.61
N GLU A 171 -3.46 -17.84 -8.24
CA GLU A 171 -4.06 -19.09 -8.72
C GLU A 171 -5.53 -19.24 -8.28
N ASP A 172 -5.87 -18.82 -7.05
CA ASP A 172 -7.26 -18.86 -6.58
C ASP A 172 -8.20 -17.97 -7.42
N VAL A 173 -7.69 -16.84 -7.91
CA VAL A 173 -8.51 -15.80 -8.56
C VAL A 173 -8.44 -15.83 -10.08
N LEU A 174 -7.41 -16.44 -10.68
CA LEU A 174 -7.22 -16.56 -12.13
C LEU A 174 -7.16 -18.02 -12.63
N GLY A 175 -7.05 -19.00 -11.73
CA GLY A 175 -6.92 -20.42 -12.07
C GLY A 175 -5.47 -20.90 -12.26
N PRO A 176 -5.27 -22.17 -12.65
CA PRO A 176 -3.94 -22.80 -12.72
C PRO A 176 -2.99 -22.11 -13.71
N ASP A 177 -3.53 -21.49 -14.75
CA ASP A 177 -2.76 -20.80 -15.80
C ASP A 177 -2.48 -19.33 -15.45
N TYR A 178 -2.60 -18.94 -14.18
CA TYR A 178 -2.50 -17.53 -13.73
C TYR A 178 -1.23 -16.81 -14.22
N LYS A 179 -0.09 -17.51 -14.28
CA LYS A 179 1.16 -16.92 -14.78
C LYS A 179 1.11 -16.57 -16.25
N GLU A 180 0.56 -17.47 -17.07
CA GLU A 180 0.44 -17.23 -18.52
C GLU A 180 -0.49 -16.06 -18.78
N ILE A 181 -1.68 -16.06 -18.14
CA ILE A 181 -2.67 -14.99 -18.22
C ILE A 181 -2.06 -13.64 -17.81
N ALA A 182 -1.38 -13.61 -16.65
CA ALA A 182 -0.79 -12.39 -16.13
C ALA A 182 0.36 -11.87 -17.00
N ASN A 183 1.31 -12.73 -17.35
CA ASN A 183 2.48 -12.34 -18.13
C ASN A 183 2.09 -11.81 -19.51
N GLN A 184 1.14 -12.48 -20.17
CA GLN A 184 0.63 -12.03 -21.45
C GLN A 184 -0.02 -10.64 -21.34
N ALA A 185 -0.95 -10.45 -20.40
CA ALA A 185 -1.65 -9.17 -20.24
C ALA A 185 -0.72 -8.01 -19.86
N ILE A 186 0.28 -8.27 -19.00
CA ILE A 186 1.28 -7.27 -18.62
C ILE A 186 2.14 -6.90 -19.83
N GLN A 187 2.67 -7.88 -20.56
CA GLN A 187 3.53 -7.63 -21.72
C GLN A 187 2.77 -6.84 -22.80
N GLU A 188 1.54 -7.24 -23.12
CA GLU A 188 0.69 -6.52 -24.08
C GLU A 188 0.45 -5.06 -23.64
N THR A 189 0.22 -4.83 -22.35
CA THR A 189 0.03 -3.48 -21.81
C THR A 189 1.31 -2.64 -21.85
N ILE A 190 2.47 -3.23 -21.54
CA ILE A 190 3.78 -2.56 -21.63
C ILE A 190 4.05 -2.16 -23.08
N ASP A 191 3.90 -3.09 -24.02
CA ASP A 191 4.13 -2.85 -25.44
C ASP A 191 3.20 -1.75 -25.98
N GLN A 192 1.92 -1.78 -25.58
CA GLN A 192 0.96 -0.75 -25.95
C GLN A 192 1.36 0.63 -25.41
N ARG A 193 1.73 0.73 -24.12
CA ARG A 193 2.13 1.99 -23.48
C ARG A 193 3.39 2.56 -24.12
N ILE A 194 4.41 1.73 -24.40
CA ILE A 194 5.63 2.14 -25.10
C ILE A 194 5.31 2.62 -26.52
N ALA A 195 4.44 1.92 -27.25
CA ALA A 195 4.05 2.30 -28.60
C ALA A 195 3.25 3.62 -28.65
N GLU A 196 2.48 3.91 -27.61
CA GLU A 196 1.71 5.15 -27.47
C GLU A 196 2.63 6.35 -27.19
N ASP A 197 3.47 6.26 -26.15
CA ASP A 197 4.44 7.30 -25.81
C ASP A 197 5.60 6.73 -24.96
N PRO A 198 6.78 6.45 -25.55
CA PRO A 198 7.91 5.89 -24.83
C PRO A 198 8.58 6.88 -23.86
N VAL A 199 8.32 8.19 -24.01
CA VAL A 199 8.83 9.21 -23.07
C VAL A 199 7.96 9.24 -21.82
N GLN A 200 6.64 9.11 -21.98
CA GLN A 200 5.71 8.97 -20.87
C GLN A 200 5.84 7.61 -20.16
N TRP A 201 6.13 6.55 -20.92
CA TRP A 201 6.20 5.17 -20.44
C TRP A 201 7.59 4.56 -20.61
N PRO A 202 8.61 5.07 -19.90
CA PRO A 202 10.00 4.63 -20.03
C PRO A 202 10.24 3.31 -19.26
N TYR A 203 9.46 2.26 -19.56
CA TYR A 203 9.69 0.94 -19.00
C TYR A 203 11.10 0.45 -19.33
N PHE A 204 11.69 -0.29 -18.40
CA PHE A 204 12.94 -0.98 -18.65
C PHE A 204 12.74 -2.02 -19.75
N VAL A 205 13.66 -2.06 -20.71
CA VAL A 205 13.61 -2.95 -21.87
C VAL A 205 14.97 -3.63 -22.04
N PRO A 206 14.99 -4.90 -22.48
CA PRO A 206 16.24 -5.61 -22.73
C PRO A 206 17.15 -4.86 -23.71
N THR A 207 18.44 -4.78 -23.37
CA THR A 207 19.49 -4.28 -24.28
C THR A 207 20.54 -5.35 -24.52
N PRO A 208 21.40 -5.24 -25.55
CA PRO A 208 22.49 -6.20 -25.76
C PRO A 208 23.43 -6.36 -24.55
N ASP A 209 23.60 -5.28 -23.78
CA ASP A 209 24.46 -5.27 -22.59
C ASP A 209 23.71 -5.70 -21.31
N MET A 210 22.38 -5.55 -21.29
CA MET A 210 21.49 -5.96 -20.20
C MET A 210 20.28 -6.74 -20.75
N PRO A 211 20.46 -8.01 -21.15
CA PRO A 211 19.39 -8.79 -21.80
C PRO A 211 18.25 -9.18 -20.85
N ASP A 212 18.51 -9.18 -19.54
CA ASP A 212 17.55 -9.55 -18.50
C ASP A 212 16.87 -8.32 -17.87
N GLU A 213 17.11 -7.11 -18.41
CA GLU A 213 16.48 -5.87 -17.94
C GLU A 213 15.00 -5.80 -18.39
N GLY A 214 14.14 -5.22 -17.56
CA GLY A 214 12.71 -5.11 -17.85
C GLY A 214 11.85 -6.21 -17.25
N PHE A 215 10.60 -6.28 -17.71
CA PHE A 215 9.64 -7.28 -17.24
C PHE A 215 10.00 -8.67 -17.76
N GLN A 216 10.31 -9.60 -16.84
CA GLN A 216 10.69 -10.98 -17.14
C GLN A 216 9.60 -12.02 -16.78
N GLY A 217 8.41 -11.53 -16.39
CA GLY A 217 7.33 -12.34 -15.85
C GLY A 217 7.12 -12.14 -14.35
N ILE A 218 5.95 -12.55 -13.87
CA ILE A 218 5.56 -12.45 -12.47
C ILE A 218 6.17 -13.55 -11.60
N THR A 219 6.38 -13.26 -10.33
CA THR A 219 6.80 -14.25 -9.33
C THR A 219 5.61 -15.09 -8.81
N ASP A 220 5.88 -16.15 -8.05
CA ASP A 220 4.84 -16.94 -7.38
C ASP A 220 4.09 -16.13 -6.31
N ASP A 221 4.78 -15.16 -5.71
CA ASP A 221 4.29 -14.27 -4.66
C ASP A 221 4.01 -12.84 -5.16
N GLN A 222 3.78 -12.69 -6.47
CA GLN A 222 3.58 -11.39 -7.10
C GLN A 222 2.47 -10.60 -6.41
N LYS A 223 2.75 -9.33 -6.12
CA LYS A 223 1.82 -8.40 -5.51
C LYS A 223 0.61 -8.15 -6.41
N PHE A 224 -0.58 -8.33 -5.85
CA PHE A 224 -1.83 -8.10 -6.56
C PHE A 224 -2.95 -7.64 -5.64
N TYR A 225 -4.01 -7.10 -6.22
CA TYR A 225 -5.27 -6.83 -5.55
C TYR A 225 -6.46 -7.15 -6.44
N ILE A 226 -7.65 -7.19 -5.82
CA ILE A 226 -8.92 -7.25 -6.54
C ILE A 226 -9.57 -5.89 -6.41
N ASP A 227 -9.91 -5.25 -7.52
CA ASP A 227 -10.56 -3.94 -7.50
C ASP A 227 -12.08 -4.04 -7.21
N GLY A 228 -12.73 -2.89 -7.00
CA GLY A 228 -14.18 -2.83 -6.75
C GLY A 228 -15.05 -3.34 -7.90
N SER A 229 -14.48 -3.58 -9.09
CA SER A 229 -15.15 -4.16 -10.25
C SER A 229 -14.88 -5.67 -10.40
N GLY A 230 -14.13 -6.27 -9.47
CA GLY A 230 -13.74 -7.68 -9.53
C GLY A 230 -12.65 -7.98 -10.56
N ASN A 231 -11.87 -6.97 -10.97
CA ASN A 231 -10.67 -7.21 -11.78
C ASN A 231 -9.49 -7.59 -10.88
N VAL A 232 -8.68 -8.53 -11.33
CA VAL A 232 -7.37 -8.83 -10.73
C VAL A 232 -6.35 -7.86 -11.31
N VAL A 233 -5.65 -7.14 -10.43
CA VAL A 233 -4.66 -6.14 -10.79
C VAL A 233 -3.33 -6.49 -10.16
N ILE A 234 -2.29 -6.64 -10.97
CA ILE A 234 -0.92 -6.85 -10.52
C ILE A 234 -0.23 -5.50 -10.35
N SER A 235 0.51 -5.37 -9.25
CA SER A 235 1.20 -4.14 -8.86
C SER A 235 2.70 -4.39 -8.77
N PHE A 236 3.47 -3.45 -9.29
CA PHE A 236 4.93 -3.40 -9.21
C PHE A 236 5.34 -2.18 -8.39
N ASP A 237 6.26 -2.36 -7.44
CA ASP A 237 6.81 -1.26 -6.66
C ASP A 237 7.59 -0.29 -7.57
N GLU A 238 7.93 0.89 -7.03
CA GLU A 238 8.84 1.80 -7.71
C GLU A 238 10.17 1.10 -8.05
N TYR A 239 10.78 1.43 -9.20
CA TYR A 239 12.03 0.83 -9.69
C TYR A 239 11.96 -0.64 -10.16
N GLU A 240 10.85 -1.35 -10.00
CA GLU A 240 10.79 -2.78 -10.30
C GLU A 240 10.82 -3.08 -11.81
N ILE A 241 10.13 -2.28 -12.63
CA ILE A 241 10.03 -2.46 -14.10
C ILE A 241 10.26 -1.17 -14.90
N GLY A 242 10.64 -0.09 -14.23
CA GLY A 242 10.87 1.23 -14.84
C GLY A 242 11.44 2.21 -13.82
N PRO A 243 11.88 3.40 -14.23
CA PRO A 243 12.47 4.39 -13.32
C PRO A 243 11.47 4.87 -12.28
N GLY A 244 11.96 5.30 -11.11
CA GLY A 244 11.12 5.78 -10.00
C GLY A 244 10.17 6.93 -10.35
N SER A 245 10.45 7.71 -11.41
CA SER A 245 9.53 8.73 -11.92
C SER A 245 8.20 8.19 -12.43
N MET A 246 8.13 6.90 -12.78
CA MET A 246 6.88 6.25 -13.16
C MET A 246 5.99 5.98 -11.94
N GLY A 247 6.57 5.94 -10.73
CA GLY A 247 5.87 5.49 -9.54
C GLY A 247 5.46 4.02 -9.63
N ILE A 248 4.57 3.60 -8.72
CA ILE A 248 3.95 2.27 -8.72
C ILE A 248 3.21 1.99 -10.04
N GLN A 249 3.43 0.81 -10.62
CA GLN A 249 2.81 0.40 -11.88
C GLN A 249 1.75 -0.67 -11.64
N ASN A 250 0.55 -0.47 -12.20
CA ASN A 250 -0.57 -1.38 -12.08
C ASN A 250 -1.05 -1.90 -13.44
N PHE A 251 -1.36 -3.19 -13.50
CA PHE A 251 -1.79 -3.91 -14.68
C PHE A 251 -3.01 -4.76 -14.39
N THR A 252 -4.13 -4.47 -15.06
CA THR A 252 -5.31 -5.33 -15.00
C THR A 252 -5.07 -6.56 -15.86
N VAL A 253 -5.08 -7.74 -15.25
CA VAL A 253 -4.71 -9.00 -15.93
C VAL A 253 -5.89 -9.94 -16.19
N GLY A 254 -7.04 -9.69 -15.57
CA GLY A 254 -8.22 -10.52 -15.79
C GLY A 254 -9.36 -10.22 -14.83
N LYS A 255 -10.44 -11.00 -14.94
CA LYS A 255 -11.54 -11.01 -13.98
C LYS A 255 -11.31 -12.09 -12.95
N SER A 256 -11.57 -11.76 -11.69
CA SER A 256 -11.58 -12.70 -10.58
C SER A 256 -12.62 -13.80 -10.85
N LEU A 257 -12.23 -15.06 -10.62
CA LEU A 257 -13.11 -16.23 -10.73
C LEU A 257 -14.04 -16.42 -9.52
N ILE A 258 -13.85 -15.63 -8.45
CA ILE A 258 -14.56 -15.74 -7.16
C ILE A 258 -15.47 -14.54 -6.85
#